data_AF-K1QF70-F1
#
_entry.id   AF-K1QF70-F1
#
_cell.length_a   1.000
_cell.length_b   1.000
_cell.length_c   1.000
_cell.angle_alpha   90.00
_cell.angle_beta   90.00
_cell.angle_gamma   90.00
#
_symmetry.space_group_name_H-M   'P 1'
#
loop_
_entity.id
_entity.type
_entity.pdbx_description
1 polymer ?
#
loop_
_entity_poly.entity_id
_entity_poly.type
_entity_poly.pdbx_seq_one_letter_code
_entity_poly.pdbx_strand_id
1 'polypeptide(L)'
;MKNVMKMLQEKVQIQEARIVDLEKEIKELKNGNEESSKRAMTESRRQVEEAKQLQFRSPKHQKSEAIDVQEDGVKQERPQIRIVPAPTESVIAFYAYMTTTENNPGTHHTIIYDHAVTNIGNGYNRHSGTFIAPVDGV
;
A
#
# COMPACT_ATOMS: atom_id res chain seq x y z
N MET A 1 -54.17 6.98 -26.65
CA MET A 1 -53.64 7.51 -25.37
C MET A 1 -53.66 6.50 -24.23
N LYS A 2 -54.79 5.86 -23.89
CA LYS A 2 -54.89 4.91 -22.74
C LYS A 2 -53.86 3.77 -22.76
N ASN A 3 -53.58 3.18 -23.93
CA ASN A 3 -52.62 2.06 -24.05
C ASN A 3 -51.16 2.50 -23.80
N VAL A 4 -50.80 3.72 -24.24
CA VAL A 4 -49.45 4.27 -24.02
C VAL A 4 -49.24 4.57 -22.54
N MET A 5 -50.26 5.12 -21.88
CA MET A 5 -50.21 5.39 -20.44
C MET A 5 -50.05 4.10 -19.62
N LYS A 6 -50.75 3.03 -19.98
CA LYS A 6 -50.61 1.72 -19.32
C LYS A 6 -49.21 1.13 -19.49
N MET A 7 -48.64 1.18 -20.70
CA MET A 7 -47.28 0.70 -20.96
C MET A 7 -46.23 1.51 -20.21
N LEU A 8 -46.41 2.82 -20.08
CA LEU A 8 -45.53 3.67 -19.28
C LEU A 8 -45.59 3.33 -17.80
N GLN A 9 -46.78 3.10 -17.24
CA GLN A 9 -46.95 2.67 -15.85
C GLN A 9 -46.24 1.33 -15.58
N GLU A 10 -46.37 0.37 -16.49
CA GLU A 10 -45.70 -0.93 -16.37
C GLU A 10 -44.17 -0.79 -16.45
N LYS A 11 -43.65 0.04 -17.35
CA LYS A 11 -42.20 0.33 -17.41
C LYS A 11 -41.68 1.00 -16.14
N VAL A 12 -42.45 1.92 -15.56
CA VAL A 12 -42.07 2.59 -14.31
C VAL A 12 -42.00 1.57 -13.16
N GLN A 13 -42.99 0.69 -13.03
CA GLN A 13 -42.99 -0.36 -12.00
C GLN A 13 -41.79 -1.31 -12.14
N ILE A 14 -41.46 -1.71 -13.37
CA ILE A 14 -40.29 -2.56 -13.63
C ILE A 14 -38.99 -1.84 -13.26
N GLN A 15 -38.89 -0.54 -13.57
CA GLN A 15 -37.71 0.26 -13.23
C GLN A 15 -37.56 0.45 -11.72
N GLU A 16 -38.66 0.70 -11.00
CA GLU A 16 -38.67 0.81 -9.53
C GLU A 16 -38.17 -0.48 -8.87
N ALA A 17 -38.66 -1.65 -9.33
CA ALA A 17 -38.19 -2.94 -8.82
C ALA A 17 -36.68 -3.13 -9.05
N ARG A 18 -36.19 -2.80 -10.26
CA ARG A 18 -34.77 -2.90 -10.59
C ARG A 18 -33.90 -1.95 -9.75
N ILE A 19 -34.39 -0.75 -9.45
CA ILE A 19 -33.68 0.20 -8.58
C ILE A 19 -33.49 -0.39 -7.19
N VAL A 20 -34.54 -0.98 -6.60
CA VAL A 20 -34.46 -1.61 -5.27
C VAL A 20 -33.43 -2.74 -5.23
N ASP A 21 -33.40 -3.59 -6.26
CA ASP A 21 -32.44 -4.70 -6.34
C ASP A 21 -30.99 -4.18 -6.45
N LEU A 22 -30.76 -3.17 -7.29
CA LEU A 22 -29.43 -2.55 -7.45
C LEU A 22 -28.96 -1.85 -6.17
N GLU A 23 -29.87 -1.15 -5.47
CA GLU A 23 -29.55 -0.52 -4.18
C GLU A 23 -29.15 -1.55 -3.12
N LYS A 24 -29.81 -2.71 -3.12
CA LYS A 24 -29.46 -3.83 -2.23
C LYS A 24 -28.07 -4.39 -2.56
N GLU A 25 -27.78 -4.63 -3.82
CA GLU A 25 -26.46 -5.14 -4.26
C GLU A 25 -25.33 -4.16 -3.89
N ILE A 26 -25.54 -2.86 -4.12
CA ILE A 26 -24.59 -1.81 -3.74
C ILE A 26 -24.33 -1.83 -2.23
N LYS A 27 -25.38 -2.04 -1.41
CA LYS A 27 -25.23 -2.12 0.05
C LYS A 27 -24.41 -3.33 0.47
N GLU A 28 -24.66 -4.49 -0.13
CA GLU A 28 -23.91 -5.72 0.15
C GLU A 28 -22.43 -5.58 -0.24
N LEU A 29 -22.16 -5.05 -1.44
CA LEU A 29 -20.79 -4.80 -1.92
C LEU A 29 -20.05 -3.81 -1.03
N LYS A 30 -20.69 -2.72 -0.60
CA LYS A 30 -20.09 -1.74 0.33
C LYS A 30 -19.71 -2.37 1.66
N ASN A 31 -20.61 -3.16 2.25
CA ASN A 31 -20.35 -3.85 3.50
C ASN A 31 -19.19 -4.85 3.36
N GLY A 32 -19.18 -5.64 2.28
CA GLY A 32 -18.10 -6.61 2.02
C GLY A 32 -16.73 -5.96 1.82
N ASN A 33 -16.68 -4.81 1.16
CA ASN A 33 -15.45 -4.05 0.99
C ASN A 33 -14.95 -3.44 2.32
N GLU A 34 -15.85 -2.93 3.14
CA GLU A 34 -15.51 -2.40 4.47
C GLU A 34 -14.98 -3.51 5.40
N GLU A 35 -15.60 -4.70 5.36
CA GLU A 35 -15.16 -5.84 6.16
C GLU A 35 -13.80 -6.38 5.69
N SER A 36 -13.60 -6.48 4.37
CA SER A 36 -12.30 -6.84 3.79
C SER A 36 -11.20 -5.87 4.19
N SER A 37 -11.50 -4.56 4.17
CA SER A 37 -10.57 -3.51 4.61
C SER A 37 -10.23 -3.63 6.11
N LYS A 38 -11.23 -3.85 6.97
CA LYS A 38 -11.02 -4.07 8.42
C LYS A 38 -10.17 -5.30 8.71
N ARG A 39 -10.41 -6.41 8.00
CA ARG A 39 -9.63 -7.65 8.14
C ARG A 39 -8.18 -7.44 7.73
N ALA A 40 -7.93 -6.79 6.59
CA ALA A 40 -6.56 -6.46 6.15
C ALA A 40 -5.81 -5.58 7.15
N MET A 41 -6.49 -4.59 7.74
CA MET A 41 -5.90 -3.69 8.73
C MET A 41 -5.59 -4.40 10.05
N THR A 42 -6.44 -5.32 10.48
CA THR A 42 -6.24 -6.12 11.70
C THR A 42 -5.08 -7.10 11.54
N GLU A 43 -5.01 -7.78 10.41
CA GLU A 43 -3.92 -8.72 10.11
C GLU A 43 -2.57 -8.00 9.99
N SER A 44 -2.54 -6.82 9.35
CA SER A 44 -1.34 -5.98 9.30
C SER A 44 -0.87 -5.57 10.70
N ARG A 45 -1.79 -5.18 11.58
CA ARG A 45 -1.47 -4.83 12.97
C ARG A 45 -0.90 -6.03 13.75
N ARG A 46 -1.45 -7.23 13.53
CA ARG A 46 -0.98 -8.47 14.16
C ARG A 46 0.47 -8.78 13.75
N GLN A 47 0.77 -8.66 12.45
CA GLN A 47 2.12 -8.90 11.93
C GLN A 47 3.15 -7.89 12.45
N VAL A 48 2.77 -6.60 12.60
CA VAL A 48 3.64 -5.58 13.21
C VAL A 48 3.95 -5.91 14.68
N GLU A 49 2.97 -6.41 15.43
CA GLU A 49 3.16 -6.76 16.84
C GLU A 49 4.02 -8.03 17.02
N GLU A 50 3.85 -9.02 16.15
CA GLU A 50 4.71 -10.21 16.10
C GLU A 50 6.17 -9.85 15.77
N ALA A 51 6.38 -8.95 14.80
CA ALA A 51 7.72 -8.46 14.46
C ALA A 51 8.38 -7.71 15.63
N LYS A 52 7.63 -6.91 16.40
CA LYS A 52 8.15 -6.22 17.59
C LYS A 52 8.58 -7.18 18.70
N GLN A 53 7.83 -8.25 18.95
CA GLN A 53 8.17 -9.21 20.02
C GLN A 53 9.47 -9.97 19.74
N LEU A 54 9.79 -10.24 18.47
CA LEU A 54 11.04 -10.88 18.06
C LEU A 54 12.27 -9.97 18.25
N GLN A 55 12.11 -8.64 18.21
CA GLN A 55 13.21 -7.69 18.42
C GLN A 55 13.69 -7.58 19.87
N PHE A 56 12.87 -7.96 20.87
CA PHE A 56 13.26 -7.90 22.30
C PHE A 56 14.20 -9.02 22.74
N ARG A 57 14.63 -9.92 21.85
CA ARG A 57 15.47 -11.10 22.18
C ARG A 57 16.96 -11.00 21.86
N SER A 58 17.47 -9.85 21.38
CA SER A 58 18.89 -9.72 21.00
C SER A 58 19.67 -8.73 21.90
N PRO A 59 20.92 -9.05 22.32
CA PRO A 59 21.67 -8.23 23.27
C PRO A 59 22.26 -6.97 22.63
N LYS A 60 22.24 -5.85 23.38
CA LYS A 60 22.99 -4.61 23.07
C LYS A 60 24.51 -4.86 23.14
N HIS A 61 25.29 -4.35 22.19
CA HIS A 61 26.70 -3.83 22.22
C HIS A 61 27.20 -3.80 20.75
N GLN A 62 28.01 -2.88 20.21
CA GLN A 62 29.05 -1.99 20.73
C GLN A 62 29.37 -0.87 19.69
N LYS A 63 30.01 0.22 20.17
CA LYS A 63 30.56 1.36 19.41
C LYS A 63 31.74 0.97 18.50
N SER A 64 31.93 1.70 17.40
CA SER A 64 33.24 1.99 16.76
C SER A 64 33.12 3.36 16.06
N GLU A 65 33.75 4.40 16.58
CA GLU A 65 35.12 4.88 16.30
C GLU A 65 35.37 5.22 14.82
N ALA A 66 35.51 6.53 14.57
CA ALA A 66 35.77 7.13 13.28
C ALA A 66 37.23 6.89 12.85
N ILE A 67 37.44 6.59 11.57
CA ILE A 67 38.77 6.58 10.95
C ILE A 67 38.72 7.46 9.71
N ASP A 68 39.53 8.52 9.79
CA ASP A 68 39.95 9.47 8.76
C ASP A 68 41.12 8.85 7.98
N VAL A 69 41.00 8.67 6.65
CA VAL A 69 42.14 8.61 5.72
C VAL A 69 41.71 9.06 4.31
N GLN A 70 42.55 9.93 3.75
CA GLN A 70 42.54 10.61 2.45
C GLN A 70 42.54 9.72 1.20
N GLU A 71 42.11 10.37 0.10
CA GLU A 71 41.98 9.91 -1.27
C GLU A 71 43.28 9.37 -1.89
N ASP A 72 43.16 8.27 -2.64
CA ASP A 72 43.91 8.09 -3.89
C ASP A 72 43.11 7.23 -4.88
N GLY A 73 43.02 7.71 -6.12
CA GLY A 73 42.00 7.33 -7.09
C GLY A 73 42.19 5.95 -7.72
N VAL A 74 41.16 5.09 -7.58
CA VAL A 74 40.83 4.00 -8.50
C VAL A 74 39.31 3.95 -8.63
N LYS A 75 38.82 3.83 -9.86
CA LYS A 75 37.42 3.88 -10.29
C LYS A 75 36.48 3.09 -9.37
N GLN A 76 35.88 3.76 -8.38
CA GLN A 76 34.79 3.22 -7.59
C GLN A 76 33.48 3.51 -8.31
N GLU A 77 32.80 2.45 -8.73
CA GLU A 77 31.36 2.49 -8.93
C GLU A 77 30.76 3.14 -7.69
N ARG A 78 30.22 4.35 -7.82
CA ARG A 78 29.70 5.11 -6.69
C ARG A 78 28.64 4.23 -6.03
N PRO A 79 28.84 3.72 -4.80
CA PRO A 79 27.76 3.09 -4.08
C PRO A 79 26.71 4.19 -3.96
N GLN A 80 25.49 3.94 -4.42
CA GLN A 80 24.42 4.90 -4.24
C GLN A 80 24.33 5.19 -2.74
N ILE A 81 24.76 6.40 -2.34
CA ILE A 81 24.80 6.79 -0.93
C ILE A 81 23.36 6.82 -0.47
N ARG A 82 22.96 5.76 0.22
CA ARG A 82 21.64 5.68 0.81
C ARG A 82 21.62 6.68 1.98
N ILE A 83 20.91 7.79 1.79
CA ILE A 83 20.69 8.82 2.83
C ILE A 83 19.84 8.25 3.99
N VAL A 84 19.20 7.11 3.76
CA VAL A 84 18.40 6.39 4.75
C VAL A 84 19.25 5.29 5.40
N PRO A 85 19.24 5.14 6.74
CA PRO A 85 19.97 4.08 7.42
C PRO A 85 19.70 2.70 6.78
N ALA A 86 20.74 1.89 6.64
CA ALA A 86 20.61 0.49 6.28
C ALA A 86 19.60 -0.18 7.22
N PRO A 87 18.76 -1.14 6.74
CA PRO A 87 17.77 -1.75 7.61
C PRO A 87 18.50 -2.45 8.75
N THR A 88 18.25 -1.99 9.97
CA THR A 88 18.72 -2.66 11.18
C THR A 88 17.91 -3.92 11.48
N GLU A 89 16.86 -4.16 10.70
CA GLU A 89 15.92 -5.27 10.82
C GLU A 89 16.10 -6.24 9.65
N SER A 90 16.09 -7.54 9.94
CA SER A 90 16.15 -8.60 8.92
C SER A 90 14.86 -8.73 8.10
N VAL A 91 13.81 -8.01 8.49
CA VAL A 91 12.50 -8.04 7.85
C VAL A 91 12.35 -6.77 7.03
N ILE A 92 11.99 -6.92 5.76
CA ILE A 92 11.70 -5.82 4.85
C ILE A 92 10.28 -6.04 4.33
N ALA A 93 9.40 -5.08 4.59
CA ALA A 93 8.00 -5.19 4.22
C ALA A 93 7.38 -3.80 4.05
N PHE A 94 6.50 -3.67 3.08
CA PHE A 94 5.68 -2.46 2.95
C PHE A 94 4.24 -2.81 2.59
N TYR A 95 3.33 -1.95 3.01
CA TYR A 95 1.91 -1.98 2.65
C TYR A 95 1.45 -0.53 2.45
N ALA A 96 0.83 -0.24 1.31
CA ALA A 96 0.39 1.09 0.93
C ALA A 96 -0.90 1.04 0.11
N TYR A 97 -1.67 2.13 0.16
CA TYR A 97 -2.89 2.32 -0.63
C TYR A 97 -2.96 3.75 -1.20
N MET A 98 -3.83 3.95 -2.19
CA MET A 98 -4.09 5.26 -2.78
C MET A 98 -5.21 5.96 -2.02
N THR A 99 -4.98 7.19 -1.57
CA THR A 99 -6.01 8.01 -0.90
C THR A 99 -6.97 8.65 -1.89
N THR A 100 -6.55 8.76 -3.15
CA THR A 100 -7.32 9.36 -4.24
C THR A 100 -7.37 8.44 -5.44
N THR A 101 -8.49 8.46 -6.16
CA THR A 101 -8.64 7.68 -7.39
C THR A 101 -7.81 8.30 -8.50
N GLU A 102 -6.97 7.49 -9.13
CA GLU A 102 -6.23 7.87 -10.33
C GLU A 102 -7.01 7.50 -11.59
N ASN A 103 -7.48 8.51 -12.31
CA ASN A 103 -8.31 8.33 -13.49
C ASN A 103 -7.44 8.27 -14.75
N ASN A 104 -7.62 7.22 -15.55
CA ASN A 104 -6.96 7.04 -16.85
C ASN A 104 -5.42 7.17 -16.77
N PRO A 105 -4.73 6.32 -15.99
CA PRO A 105 -3.26 6.28 -16.00
C PRO A 105 -2.81 5.90 -17.42
N GLY A 106 -2.21 6.86 -18.12
CA GLY A 106 -1.74 6.66 -19.48
C GLY A 106 -0.61 5.63 -19.58
N THR A 107 -0.17 5.34 -20.80
CA THR A 107 1.02 4.51 -21.02
C THR A 107 2.24 5.17 -20.37
N HIS A 108 3.11 4.37 -19.75
CA HIS A 108 4.32 4.83 -19.06
C HIS A 108 4.05 5.67 -17.78
N HIS A 109 2.84 5.59 -17.23
CA HIS A 109 2.47 6.24 -15.98
C HIS A 109 2.80 5.36 -14.77
N THR A 110 3.50 5.92 -13.79
CA THR A 110 3.78 5.24 -12.52
C THR A 110 2.62 5.44 -11.56
N ILE A 111 2.04 4.35 -11.07
CA ILE A 111 0.99 4.39 -10.04
C ILE A 111 1.63 4.69 -8.68
N ILE A 112 1.14 5.72 -8.01
CA ILE A 112 1.66 6.15 -6.70
C ILE A 112 0.66 5.79 -5.60
N TYR A 113 1.03 4.85 -4.74
CA TYR A 113 0.32 4.61 -3.48
C TYR A 113 0.81 5.60 -2.43
N ASP A 114 0.12 6.73 -2.33
CA ASP A 114 0.54 7.90 -1.57
C ASP A 114 0.41 7.72 -0.05
N HIS A 115 -0.29 6.70 0.43
CA HIS A 115 -0.40 6.40 1.87
C HIS A 115 0.24 5.05 2.22
N ALA A 116 1.45 5.08 2.76
CA ALA A 116 2.14 3.92 3.32
C ALA A 116 1.69 3.66 4.77
N VAL A 117 1.14 2.47 5.03
CA VAL A 117 0.73 2.02 6.36
C VAL A 117 1.89 1.30 7.07
N THR A 118 2.69 0.55 6.31
CA THR A 118 3.88 -0.14 6.81
C THR A 118 5.01 0.09 5.80
N ASN A 119 6.22 0.34 6.29
CA ASN A 119 7.41 0.55 5.46
C ASN A 119 8.68 0.14 6.22
N ILE A 120 8.70 -1.10 6.72
CA ILE A 120 9.82 -1.66 7.47
C ILE A 120 11.01 -1.78 6.52
N GLY A 121 12.16 -1.27 6.97
CA GLY A 121 13.36 -1.17 6.14
C GLY A 121 13.36 0.03 5.19
N ASN A 122 12.31 0.87 5.18
CA ASN A 122 12.21 2.11 4.40
C ASN A 122 12.56 1.94 2.91
N GLY A 123 12.07 0.86 2.31
CA GLY A 123 12.30 0.55 0.89
C GLY A 123 11.30 1.24 -0.05
N TYR A 124 10.07 1.50 0.42
CA TYR A 124 9.03 2.13 -0.40
C TYR A 124 9.06 3.66 -0.30
N ASN A 125 8.99 4.36 -1.44
CA ASN A 125 8.86 5.81 -1.52
C ASN A 125 7.44 6.21 -1.94
N ARG A 126 6.67 6.75 -0.99
CA ARG A 126 5.28 7.18 -1.20
C ARG A 126 5.09 8.32 -2.21
N HIS A 127 6.15 9.05 -2.57
CA HIS A 127 6.06 10.15 -3.54
C HIS A 127 6.35 9.69 -4.97
N SER A 128 7.12 8.62 -5.14
CA SER A 128 7.49 8.10 -6.47
C SER A 128 6.78 6.80 -6.82
N GLY A 129 6.11 6.14 -5.88
CA GLY A 129 5.49 4.82 -6.09
C GLY A 129 6.51 3.68 -6.22
N THR A 130 7.79 3.94 -5.94
CA THR A 130 8.88 2.99 -6.19
C THR A 130 9.29 2.29 -4.91
N PHE A 131 9.47 0.97 -4.99
CA PHE A 131 10.19 0.20 -3.97
C PHE A 131 11.63 -0.02 -4.42
N ILE A 132 12.59 0.31 -3.55
CA ILE A 132 14.00 0.03 -3.74
C ILE A 132 14.42 -0.98 -2.68
N ALA A 133 14.86 -2.15 -3.13
CA ALA A 133 15.37 -3.20 -2.25
C ALA A 133 16.56 -2.65 -1.44
N PRO A 134 16.48 -2.66 -0.11
CA PRO A 134 17.50 -2.04 0.72
C PRO A 134 18.71 -2.95 0.98
N VAL A 135 18.57 -4.25 0.69
CA VAL A 135 19.59 -5.29 0.74
C VAL A 135 19.26 -6.34 -0.34
N ASP A 136 20.25 -7.13 -0.73
CA ASP A 136 20.07 -8.24 -1.67
C ASP A 136 19.29 -9.40 -1.02
N GLY A 137 18.47 -10.10 -1.80
CA GLY A 137 17.66 -11.22 -1.31
C GLY A 137 16.67 -11.76 -2.36
N VAL A 138 15.88 -12.76 -1.97
CA VAL A 138 14.78 -13.36 -2.76
C VAL A 138 13.53 -13.44 -1.91
#